data_AF-A0A096LTU0-F1
#
_entry.id   AF-A0A096LTU0-F1
#
_cell.length_a   1.000
_cell.length_b   1.000
_cell.length_c   1.000
_cell.angle_alpha   90.00
_cell.angle_beta   90.00
_cell.angle_gamma   90.00
#
_symmetry.space_group_name_H-M   'P 1'
#
loop_
_entity.id
_entity.type
_entity.pdbx_description
1 polymer ?
#
loop_
_entity_poly.entity_id
_entity_poly.type
_entity_poly.pdbx_seq_one_letter_code
_entity_poly.pdbx_strand_id
1 'polypeptide(L)'
;MYYHREIILRCEIQGQPTDWVFEWISSSGDAPSTQNDILSLDYSFSKYYWCRGRRKSDPHDVTWWSAPFTSRYASSPTPVLTVSPSWLSPGASVTLSCEVEHPSAGWRFYWYKAVPDLLPIMEFAARRRRSFYFPSGYRFENLPGTIKGTVENSFIIHGQKQTAGFACRAGRGNPEHLTDYSEPKFVWSADPHPAASLSVSPDREQHFTSESVTLNCGGNSTEWRVMTPSRIYAWSSLYSYSEKVNGFTTEMIAYRPSTAVYWCESESEGCSNAVNITIHDGDLILVSPVHPVNEGDPVTLGCELRTGNFTSTVGFYKNDKLIQNTVRGELSIPAASASDEGFYRCEHSGKASPQSWVAVKASSSSLPESLIIGLVVGFLLTVLLVIVLAILRNRLSQCHRSETSGTAPHQQVETPNQIYSSLLQGQSSLKFQ
;
A
#
# COMPACT_ATOMS: atom_id res chain seq x y z
N MET A 1 -20.68 -3.87 13.17
CA MET A 1 -21.72 -4.35 14.10
C MET A 1 -22.87 -4.93 13.30
N TYR A 2 -22.75 -6.21 12.95
CA TYR A 2 -23.94 -7.06 12.89
C TYR A 2 -24.48 -7.10 14.32
N TYR A 3 -25.44 -6.23 14.58
CA TYR A 3 -26.22 -6.29 15.80
C TYR A 3 -27.09 -7.54 15.69
N HIS A 4 -26.62 -8.67 16.19
CA HIS A 4 -27.55 -9.65 16.74
C HIS A 4 -28.00 -9.13 18.11
N ARG A 5 -28.75 -8.02 18.08
CA ARG A 5 -29.82 -7.85 19.05
C ARG A 5 -31.06 -8.19 18.26
N GLU A 6 -31.64 -9.34 18.57
CA GLU A 6 -33.03 -9.59 18.24
C GLU A 6 -33.82 -8.40 18.81
N ILE A 7 -34.31 -7.53 17.92
CA ILE A 7 -35.15 -6.42 18.34
C ILE A 7 -36.55 -6.99 18.46
N ILE A 8 -37.02 -7.09 19.69
CA ILE A 8 -38.37 -7.55 20.03
C ILE A 8 -39.24 -6.31 20.16
N LEU A 9 -40.04 -6.03 19.12
CA LEU A 9 -41.07 -5.01 19.19
C LEU A 9 -42.37 -5.66 19.68
N ARG A 10 -43.06 -5.00 20.61
CA ARG A 10 -44.38 -5.43 21.09
C ARG A 10 -45.42 -4.37 20.75
N CYS A 11 -46.54 -4.81 20.18
CA CYS A 11 -47.71 -3.98 19.92
C CYS A 11 -48.74 -4.18 21.03
N GLU A 12 -49.27 -3.09 21.59
CA GLU A 12 -50.26 -3.15 22.67
C GLU A 12 -51.45 -2.22 22.37
N ILE A 13 -52.66 -2.70 22.66
CA ILE A 13 -53.92 -1.93 22.57
C ILE A 13 -54.57 -1.94 23.96
N GLN A 14 -55.05 -0.79 24.42
CA GLN A 14 -55.76 -0.69 25.69
C GLN A 14 -57.14 -1.38 25.60
N GLY A 15 -57.35 -2.46 26.36
CA GLY A 15 -58.58 -3.26 26.34
C GLY A 15 -58.35 -4.75 26.58
N GLN A 16 -59.29 -5.62 26.17
CA GLN A 16 -59.13 -7.08 26.20
C GLN A 16 -58.21 -7.56 25.06
N PRO A 17 -56.98 -8.04 25.34
CA PRO A 17 -55.98 -8.34 24.30
C PRO A 17 -56.29 -9.60 23.48
N THR A 18 -57.16 -10.48 23.97
CA THR A 18 -57.43 -11.81 23.39
C THR A 18 -58.24 -11.78 22.09
N ASP A 19 -58.94 -10.67 21.85
CA ASP A 19 -59.88 -10.53 20.72
C ASP A 19 -59.22 -9.94 19.47
N TRP A 20 -57.94 -9.57 19.57
CA TRP A 20 -57.20 -8.88 18.52
C TRP A 20 -56.13 -9.78 17.90
N VAL A 21 -55.86 -9.56 16.61
CA VAL A 21 -54.69 -10.05 15.88
C VAL A 21 -53.88 -8.84 15.46
N PHE A 22 -52.57 -8.89 15.65
CA PHE A 22 -51.69 -7.78 15.30
C PHE A 22 -51.09 -7.97 13.92
N GLU A 23 -50.95 -6.86 13.21
CA GLU A 23 -50.26 -6.80 11.92
C GLU A 23 -49.20 -5.70 11.94
N TRP A 24 -48.10 -5.95 11.24
CA TRP A 24 -46.91 -5.11 11.20
C TRP A 24 -46.63 -4.68 9.76
N ILE A 25 -46.14 -3.45 9.59
CA ILE A 25 -45.63 -2.95 8.31
C ILE A 25 -44.32 -2.20 8.52
N SER A 26 -43.46 -2.26 7.51
CA SER A 26 -42.16 -1.58 7.49
C SER A 26 -42.12 -0.57 6.34
N SER A 27 -41.17 0.37 6.40
CA SER A 27 -41.00 1.39 5.35
C SER A 27 -40.63 0.83 3.97
N SER A 28 -40.12 -0.40 3.92
CA SER A 28 -39.79 -1.12 2.70
C SER A 28 -40.94 -1.99 2.17
N GLY A 29 -42.09 -2.03 2.85
CA GLY A 29 -43.24 -2.87 2.49
C GLY A 29 -43.11 -4.34 2.93
N ASP A 30 -41.89 -4.81 3.17
CA ASP A 30 -41.59 -6.16 3.65
C ASP A 30 -41.49 -6.16 5.18
N ALA A 31 -42.55 -6.58 5.87
CA ALA A 31 -42.47 -7.02 7.26
C ALA A 31 -42.91 -8.49 7.29
N PRO A 32 -42.21 -9.38 8.03
CA PRO A 32 -42.68 -10.75 8.19
C PRO A 32 -44.06 -10.69 8.85
N SER A 33 -45.06 -11.24 8.16
CA SER A 33 -46.44 -11.32 8.65
C SER A 33 -46.53 -12.32 9.79
N THR A 34 -46.09 -11.95 10.99
CA THR A 34 -46.40 -12.69 12.21
C THR A 34 -47.75 -12.20 12.74
N GLN A 35 -48.74 -13.09 12.86
CA GLN A 35 -50.03 -12.81 13.52
C GLN A 35 -49.88 -12.69 15.06
N ASN A 36 -48.74 -12.21 15.53
CA ASN A 36 -48.37 -12.11 16.94
C ASN A 36 -48.22 -10.64 17.36
N ASP A 37 -48.46 -10.38 18.64
CA ASP A 37 -48.19 -9.10 19.31
C ASP A 37 -46.71 -8.73 19.29
N ILE A 38 -45.84 -9.72 19.02
CA ILE A 38 -44.39 -9.59 18.98
C ILE A 38 -43.86 -9.71 17.54
N LEU A 39 -43.04 -8.74 17.16
CA LEU A 39 -42.21 -8.78 15.97
C LEU A 39 -40.75 -8.96 16.39
N SER A 40 -40.17 -10.11 16.06
CA SER A 40 -38.74 -10.38 16.21
C SER A 40 -38.03 -10.01 14.91
N LEU A 41 -37.01 -9.15 15.01
CA LEU A 41 -36.22 -8.69 13.88
C LEU A 41 -34.77 -9.13 14.08
N ASP A 42 -34.30 -9.97 13.15
CA ASP A 42 -32.91 -10.45 13.10
C ASP A 42 -31.95 -9.39 12.49
N TYR A 43 -32.52 -8.48 11.70
CA TYR A 43 -31.84 -7.30 11.15
C TYR A 43 -32.88 -6.24 10.73
N SER A 44 -32.58 -4.96 10.93
CA SER A 44 -33.47 -3.85 10.56
C SER A 44 -32.96 -3.16 9.29
N PHE A 45 -33.45 -3.55 8.11
CA PHE A 45 -33.24 -2.79 6.87
C PHE A 45 -34.16 -1.57 6.75
N SER A 46 -35.27 -1.56 7.49
CA SER A 46 -36.29 -0.53 7.41
C SER A 46 -36.09 0.56 8.45
N LYS A 47 -36.20 1.83 8.04
CA LYS A 47 -36.02 2.99 8.94
C LYS A 47 -37.19 3.16 9.92
N TYR A 48 -38.36 2.62 9.58
CA TYR A 48 -39.60 2.79 10.34
C TYR A 48 -40.43 1.50 10.35
N TYR A 49 -41.02 1.21 11.52
CA TYR A 49 -41.96 0.12 11.74
C TYR A 49 -43.26 0.64 12.37
N TRP A 50 -44.39 0.09 11.93
CA TRP A 50 -45.72 0.39 12.45
C TRP A 50 -46.47 -0.90 12.78
N CYS A 51 -47.34 -0.85 13.78
CA CYS A 51 -48.26 -1.94 14.11
C CYS A 51 -49.71 -1.45 14.20
N ARG A 52 -50.66 -2.35 13.96
CA ARG A 52 -52.09 -2.14 14.25
C ARG A 52 -52.77 -3.44 14.64
N GLY A 53 -53.96 -3.36 15.24
CA GLY A 53 -54.79 -4.52 15.57
C GLY A 53 -55.96 -4.68 14.62
N ARG A 54 -56.36 -5.93 14.37
CA ARG A 54 -57.57 -6.35 13.67
C ARG A 54 -58.38 -7.27 14.57
N ARG A 55 -59.69 -7.09 14.67
CA ARG A 55 -60.52 -8.00 15.49
C ARG A 55 -60.64 -9.38 14.87
N LYS A 56 -60.67 -10.41 15.72
CA LYS A 56 -60.92 -11.80 15.30
C LYS A 56 -62.35 -12.03 14.84
N SER A 57 -63.31 -11.33 15.46
CA SER A 57 -64.75 -11.47 15.18
C SER A 57 -65.20 -10.80 13.88
N ASP A 58 -64.56 -9.68 13.51
CA ASP A 58 -64.83 -8.96 12.27
C ASP A 58 -63.50 -8.49 11.64
N PRO A 59 -63.09 -9.10 10.51
CA PRO A 59 -61.87 -8.73 9.81
C PRO A 59 -61.84 -7.28 9.27
N HIS A 60 -62.97 -6.59 9.17
CA HIS A 60 -63.05 -5.21 8.70
C HIS A 60 -62.88 -4.19 9.84
N ASP A 61 -62.98 -4.63 11.11
CA ASP A 61 -62.78 -3.79 12.29
C ASP A 61 -61.29 -3.76 12.67
N VAL A 62 -60.61 -2.70 12.21
CA VAL A 62 -59.17 -2.47 12.39
C VAL A 62 -58.89 -1.16 13.11
N THR A 63 -57.83 -1.14 13.91
CA THR A 63 -57.34 0.11 14.52
C THR A 63 -56.54 0.94 13.51
N TRP A 64 -56.33 2.21 13.85
CA TRP A 64 -55.31 3.02 13.20
C TRP A 64 -53.91 2.44 13.46
N TRP A 65 -52.97 2.74 12.56
CA TRP A 65 -51.55 2.43 12.73
C TRP A 65 -50.94 3.22 13.90
N SER A 66 -50.01 2.59 14.62
CA SER A 66 -49.24 3.21 15.70
C SER A 66 -48.39 4.40 15.23
N ALA A 67 -47.82 5.15 16.17
CA ALA A 67 -46.69 6.02 15.84
C ALA A 67 -45.49 5.17 15.33
N PRO A 68 -44.67 5.68 14.40
CA PRO A 68 -43.54 4.93 13.87
C PRO A 68 -42.47 4.69 14.95
N PHE A 69 -42.03 3.45 15.08
CA PHE A 69 -40.82 3.15 15.84
C PHE A 69 -39.58 3.40 14.98
N THR A 70 -38.65 4.21 15.48
CA THR A 70 -37.34 4.45 14.84
C THR A 70 -36.26 3.64 15.55
N SER A 71 -35.70 2.64 14.86
CA SER A 71 -34.49 1.96 15.36
C SER A 71 -33.32 2.94 15.32
N ARG A 72 -32.77 3.27 16.49
CA ARG A 72 -31.59 4.14 16.65
C ARG A 72 -30.29 3.35 16.65
N TYR A 73 -30.27 2.18 15.99
CA TYR A 73 -29.05 1.40 15.84
C TYR A 73 -28.14 2.08 14.82
N ALA A 74 -27.12 2.77 15.36
CA ALA A 74 -26.02 3.34 14.62
C ALA A 74 -25.43 2.27 13.70
N SER A 75 -25.28 2.57 12.42
CA SER A 75 -24.44 1.81 11.50
C SER A 75 -23.16 1.35 12.22
N SER A 76 -22.72 0.12 11.93
CA SER A 76 -21.37 -0.34 12.25
C SER A 76 -20.37 0.80 12.04
N PRO A 77 -19.59 1.23 13.05
CA PRO A 77 -18.67 2.34 12.87
C PRO A 77 -17.64 1.91 11.80
N THR A 78 -17.55 2.68 10.72
CA THR A 78 -16.59 2.44 9.64
C THR A 78 -15.24 2.99 10.08
N PRO A 79 -14.21 2.14 10.23
CA PRO A 79 -12.89 2.62 10.59
C PRO A 79 -12.28 3.42 9.44
N VAL A 80 -11.47 4.41 9.77
CA VAL A 80 -10.73 5.24 8.81
C VAL A 80 -9.25 4.86 8.89
N LEU A 81 -8.72 4.31 7.81
CA LEU A 81 -7.30 4.01 7.69
C LEU A 81 -6.55 5.23 7.14
N THR A 82 -5.40 5.50 7.74
CA THR A 82 -4.37 6.41 7.23
C THR A 82 -3.05 5.67 7.07
N VAL A 83 -2.24 6.10 6.10
CA VAL A 83 -0.93 5.50 5.79
C VAL A 83 0.12 6.60 5.68
N SER A 84 1.30 6.38 6.23
CA SER A 84 2.42 7.31 6.15
C SER A 84 3.77 6.59 6.07
N PRO A 85 4.64 6.91 5.09
CA PRO A 85 4.40 7.82 3.96
C PRO A 85 3.50 7.18 2.88
N SER A 86 2.93 8.01 1.99
CA SER A 86 2.15 7.54 0.83
C SER A 86 3.04 7.10 -0.34
N TRP A 87 4.23 7.69 -0.49
CA TRP A 87 5.25 7.27 -1.45
C TRP A 87 6.40 6.60 -0.72
N LEU A 88 6.80 5.42 -1.20
CA LEU A 88 7.86 4.63 -0.61
C LEU A 88 9.22 5.21 -0.99
N SER A 89 10.04 5.46 0.02
CA SER A 89 11.46 5.76 -0.14
C SER A 89 12.30 4.55 0.25
N PRO A 90 13.49 4.34 -0.35
CA PRO A 90 14.37 3.24 0.01
C PRO A 90 14.64 3.20 1.53
N GLY A 91 14.29 2.07 2.18
CA GLY A 91 14.54 1.85 3.60
C GLY A 91 13.53 2.47 4.58
N ALA A 92 12.51 3.20 4.10
CA ALA A 92 11.46 3.75 4.95
C ALA A 92 10.48 2.66 5.41
N SER A 93 10.01 2.74 6.65
CA SER A 93 8.90 1.91 7.15
C SER A 93 7.56 2.61 6.91
N VAL A 94 6.53 1.83 6.63
CA VAL A 94 5.16 2.35 6.47
C VAL A 94 4.43 2.22 7.80
N THR A 95 3.85 3.32 8.28
CA THR A 95 2.97 3.33 9.45
C THR A 95 1.52 3.37 8.98
N LEU A 96 0.76 2.36 9.40
CA LEU A 96 -0.70 2.32 9.28
C LEU A 96 -1.31 2.87 10.57
N SER A 97 -2.34 3.70 10.49
CA SER A 97 -3.13 4.12 11.66
C SER A 97 -4.63 4.02 11.39
N CYS A 98 -5.37 3.43 12.32
CA CYS A 98 -6.78 3.10 12.17
C CYS A 98 -7.59 3.88 13.20
N GLU A 99 -8.47 4.76 12.75
CA GLU A 99 -9.34 5.57 13.60
C GLU A 99 -10.77 5.02 13.59
N VAL A 100 -11.44 5.10 14.75
CA VAL A 100 -12.85 4.69 14.91
C VAL A 100 -13.62 5.77 15.64
N GLU A 101 -14.88 5.93 15.27
CA GLU A 101 -15.78 6.89 15.92
C GLU A 101 -15.95 6.52 17.40
N HIS A 102 -15.69 7.48 18.30
CA HIS A 102 -15.63 7.29 19.76
C HIS A 102 -14.47 6.35 20.20
N PRO A 103 -13.21 6.87 20.22
CA PRO A 103 -12.04 6.13 20.67
C PRO A 103 -12.07 5.94 22.21
N SER A 104 -12.89 5.01 22.68
CA SER A 104 -12.92 4.57 24.08
C SER A 104 -11.98 3.38 24.29
N ALA A 105 -11.55 3.15 25.54
CA ALA A 105 -10.76 1.97 25.90
C ALA A 105 -11.48 0.66 25.53
N GLY A 106 -10.76 -0.31 24.95
CA GLY A 106 -11.26 -1.66 24.67
C GLY A 106 -11.39 -2.05 23.20
N TRP A 107 -10.92 -1.23 22.26
CA TRP A 107 -10.77 -1.61 20.86
C TRP A 107 -9.50 -2.42 20.62
N ARG A 108 -9.57 -3.35 19.68
CA ARG A 108 -8.46 -4.12 19.14
C ARG A 108 -8.44 -3.96 17.63
N PHE A 109 -7.28 -3.66 17.05
CA PHE A 109 -7.16 -3.29 15.65
C PHE A 109 -6.60 -4.45 14.83
N TYR A 110 -7.19 -4.69 13.67
CA TYR A 110 -6.84 -5.76 12.75
C TYR A 110 -6.40 -5.14 11.43
N TRP A 111 -5.31 -5.68 10.87
CA TRP A 111 -4.62 -5.08 9.73
C TRP A 111 -4.56 -6.06 8.58
N TYR A 112 -4.91 -5.58 7.40
CA TYR A 112 -5.07 -6.40 6.21
C TYR A 112 -4.33 -5.80 5.02
N LYS A 113 -3.77 -6.68 4.18
CA LYS A 113 -3.33 -6.36 2.82
C LYS A 113 -4.53 -6.50 1.88
N ALA A 114 -4.72 -5.51 1.02
CA ALA A 114 -5.70 -5.56 -0.07
C ALA A 114 -5.07 -6.27 -1.28
N VAL A 115 -5.63 -7.41 -1.66
CA VAL A 115 -5.20 -8.25 -2.77
C VAL A 115 -6.24 -8.15 -3.88
N PRO A 116 -5.88 -7.79 -5.12
CA PRO A 116 -6.83 -7.71 -6.23
C PRO A 116 -7.60 -9.02 -6.38
N ASP A 117 -8.93 -8.92 -6.45
CA ASP A 117 -9.85 -10.04 -6.65
C ASP A 117 -10.80 -9.68 -7.80
N LEU A 118 -10.56 -10.29 -8.97
CA LEU A 118 -11.26 -9.95 -10.22
C LEU A 118 -12.60 -10.68 -10.35
N LEU A 119 -12.87 -11.68 -9.49
CA LEU A 119 -14.04 -12.56 -9.55
C LEU A 119 -15.41 -11.84 -9.39
N PRO A 120 -15.58 -10.80 -8.54
CA PRO A 120 -16.88 -10.14 -8.39
C PRO A 120 -17.28 -9.25 -9.58
N ILE A 121 -16.38 -8.96 -10.51
CA ILE A 121 -16.64 -7.96 -11.56
C ILE A 121 -17.27 -8.58 -12.80
N MET A 122 -17.00 -9.87 -13.07
CA MET A 122 -17.57 -10.58 -14.21
C MET A 122 -19.00 -11.08 -13.96
N GLU A 123 -19.36 -11.50 -12.74
CA GLU A 123 -20.71 -12.02 -12.46
C GLU A 123 -21.79 -10.92 -12.37
N PHE A 124 -21.43 -9.73 -11.86
CA PHE A 124 -22.39 -8.63 -11.70
C PHE A 124 -22.70 -7.89 -13.01
N ALA A 125 -21.74 -7.79 -13.93
CA ALA A 125 -21.93 -7.15 -15.24
C ALA A 125 -22.93 -7.91 -16.13
N ALA A 126 -23.07 -9.22 -15.93
CA ALA A 126 -23.97 -10.06 -16.73
C ALA A 126 -25.47 -9.91 -16.39
N ARG A 127 -25.84 -9.35 -15.23
CA ARG A 127 -27.22 -9.47 -14.71
C ARG A 127 -28.07 -8.21 -14.57
N ARG A 128 -27.57 -6.96 -14.57
CA ARG A 128 -28.46 -5.76 -14.54
C ARG A 128 -27.91 -4.51 -15.22
N ARG A 129 -28.79 -3.83 -15.98
CA ARG A 129 -28.59 -2.53 -16.67
C ARG A 129 -28.75 -1.28 -15.79
N ARG A 130 -28.69 -1.35 -14.45
CA ARG A 130 -28.78 -0.15 -13.58
C ARG A 130 -27.96 -0.27 -12.29
N SER A 131 -27.18 0.78 -12.07
CA SER A 131 -26.42 1.20 -10.87
C SER A 131 -25.08 0.52 -10.57
N PHE A 132 -24.03 1.34 -10.66
CA PHE A 132 -22.65 1.10 -10.25
C PHE A 132 -22.58 0.92 -8.72
N TYR A 133 -22.28 -0.29 -8.27
CA TYR A 133 -21.70 -0.55 -6.96
C TYR A 133 -20.73 -1.71 -7.17
N PHE A 134 -19.46 -1.41 -7.41
CA PHE A 134 -18.43 -2.44 -7.39
C PHE A 134 -18.13 -2.70 -5.90
N PRO A 135 -18.43 -3.89 -5.33
CA PRO A 135 -17.72 -4.30 -4.12
C PRO A 135 -16.24 -4.21 -4.48
N SER A 136 -15.43 -3.66 -3.58
CA SER A 136 -14.14 -2.99 -3.80
C SER A 136 -13.07 -3.70 -4.65
N GLY A 137 -13.32 -4.86 -5.25
CA GLY A 137 -12.39 -5.55 -6.16
C GLY A 137 -11.16 -6.09 -5.45
N TYR A 138 -11.23 -6.17 -4.12
CA TYR A 138 -10.12 -6.58 -3.25
C TYR A 138 -10.59 -7.62 -2.24
N ARG A 139 -9.79 -8.66 -2.09
CA ARG A 139 -9.80 -9.58 -0.96
C ARG A 139 -8.83 -9.06 0.10
N PHE A 140 -9.17 -9.25 1.37
CA PHE A 140 -8.36 -8.77 2.49
C PHE A 140 -7.68 -9.93 3.22
N GLU A 141 -6.35 -9.93 3.21
CA GLU A 141 -5.52 -10.96 3.84
C GLU A 141 -4.81 -10.39 5.08
N ASN A 142 -4.74 -11.14 6.18
CA ASN A 142 -4.11 -10.65 7.42
C ASN A 142 -2.62 -10.35 7.20
N LEU A 143 -2.15 -9.23 7.76
CA LEU A 143 -0.72 -8.97 7.81
C LEU A 143 -0.01 -9.97 8.75
N PRO A 144 1.25 -10.35 8.44
CA PRO A 144 2.00 -11.27 9.26
C PRO A 144 2.19 -10.70 10.67
N GLY A 145 1.95 -11.51 11.69
CA GLY A 145 2.09 -11.12 13.09
C GLY A 145 0.89 -10.39 13.70
N THR A 146 -0.16 -10.06 12.94
CA THR A 146 -1.32 -9.29 13.43
C THR A 146 -2.62 -10.09 13.51
N ILE A 147 -2.56 -11.43 13.45
CA ILE A 147 -3.76 -12.30 13.41
C ILE A 147 -4.64 -12.11 14.65
N LYS A 148 -4.04 -11.85 15.81
CA LYS A 148 -4.76 -11.58 17.08
C LYS A 148 -5.07 -10.09 17.30
N GLY A 149 -4.86 -9.25 16.29
CA GLY A 149 -4.98 -7.80 16.37
C GLY A 149 -4.00 -7.13 17.35
N THR A 150 -3.93 -5.81 17.29
CA THR A 150 -3.11 -4.94 18.14
C THR A 150 -3.98 -4.15 19.11
N VAL A 151 -3.45 -3.82 20.29
CA VAL A 151 -4.12 -2.88 21.20
C VAL A 151 -3.89 -1.44 20.71
N GLU A 152 -2.71 -1.17 20.20
CA GLU A 152 -2.39 0.10 19.55
C GLU A 152 -3.15 0.23 18.24
N ASN A 153 -3.61 1.45 17.97
CA ASN A 153 -4.30 1.82 16.74
C ASN A 153 -3.32 2.17 15.61
N SER A 154 -2.05 1.80 15.75
CA SER A 154 -1.01 1.94 14.75
C SER A 154 -0.23 0.65 14.54
N PHE A 155 0.21 0.41 13.31
CA PHE A 155 1.04 -0.75 12.96
C PHE A 155 2.11 -0.36 11.95
N ILE A 156 3.35 -0.80 12.19
CA ILE A 156 4.50 -0.48 11.35
C ILE A 156 4.88 -1.67 10.48
N ILE A 157 4.91 -1.46 9.16
CA ILE A 157 5.36 -2.43 8.17
C ILE A 157 6.81 -2.08 7.79
N HIS A 158 7.70 -3.02 8.07
CA HIS A 158 9.10 -2.93 7.67
C HIS A 158 9.32 -3.60 6.31
N GLY A 159 10.18 -3.00 5.49
CA GLY A 159 10.62 -3.62 4.23
C GLY A 159 9.60 -3.61 3.08
N GLN A 160 8.57 -2.78 3.15
CA GLN A 160 7.64 -2.57 2.04
C GLN A 160 8.35 -1.83 0.90
N LYS A 161 8.55 -2.51 -0.24
CA LYS A 161 9.28 -1.96 -1.41
C LYS A 161 8.40 -1.67 -2.62
N GLN A 162 7.22 -2.29 -2.67
CA GLN A 162 6.33 -2.25 -3.83
C GLN A 162 5.04 -1.53 -3.49
N THR A 163 4.32 -1.09 -4.51
CA THR A 163 2.96 -0.58 -4.35
C THR A 163 2.09 -1.63 -3.68
N ALA A 164 1.32 -1.23 -2.66
CA ALA A 164 0.43 -2.14 -1.94
C ALA A 164 -0.74 -1.37 -1.32
N GLY A 165 -1.91 -2.01 -1.32
CA GLY A 165 -3.09 -1.54 -0.62
C GLY A 165 -3.24 -2.19 0.76
N PHE A 166 -3.80 -1.44 1.71
CA PHE A 166 -4.06 -1.89 3.07
C PHE A 166 -5.48 -1.50 3.51
N ALA A 167 -6.04 -2.26 4.44
CA ALA A 167 -7.29 -1.95 5.13
C ALA A 167 -7.17 -2.30 6.61
N CYS A 168 -8.02 -1.70 7.45
CA CYS A 168 -8.11 -2.05 8.86
C CYS A 168 -9.55 -2.37 9.30
N ARG A 169 -9.65 -3.10 10.42
CA ARG A 169 -10.89 -3.31 11.17
C ARG A 169 -10.62 -3.08 12.65
N ALA A 170 -11.66 -2.79 13.41
CA ALA A 170 -11.58 -2.74 14.87
C ALA A 170 -12.56 -3.74 15.49
N GLY A 171 -12.14 -4.43 16.53
CA GLY A 171 -12.90 -5.40 17.31
C GLY A 171 -13.12 -4.92 18.74
N ARG A 172 -14.30 -5.17 19.31
CA ARG A 172 -14.57 -4.96 20.73
C ARG A 172 -15.62 -5.94 21.26
N GLY A 173 -15.63 -6.18 22.58
CA GLY A 173 -16.63 -7.02 23.25
C GLY A 173 -16.19 -8.48 23.46
N ASN A 174 -17.05 -9.26 24.11
CA ASN A 174 -16.85 -10.70 24.32
C ASN A 174 -18.19 -11.44 24.09
N PRO A 175 -18.38 -12.15 22.95
CA PRO A 175 -17.40 -12.39 21.88
C PRO A 175 -17.01 -11.10 21.13
N GLU A 176 -15.84 -11.11 20.51
CA GLU A 176 -15.30 -9.91 19.85
C GLU A 176 -16.08 -9.59 18.55
N HIS A 177 -16.65 -8.38 18.51
CA HIS A 177 -17.40 -7.90 17.36
C HIS A 177 -16.55 -6.95 16.51
N LEU A 178 -16.30 -7.34 15.27
CA LEU A 178 -15.54 -6.54 14.31
C LEU A 178 -16.42 -5.49 13.60
N THR A 179 -15.84 -4.33 13.30
CA THR A 179 -16.36 -3.33 12.36
C THR A 179 -16.35 -3.86 10.93
N ASP A 180 -16.89 -3.10 9.98
CA ASP A 180 -16.60 -3.32 8.56
C ASP A 180 -15.14 -2.96 8.25
N TYR A 181 -14.65 -3.37 7.07
CA TYR A 181 -13.34 -2.95 6.58
C TYR A 181 -13.34 -1.44 6.33
N SER A 182 -12.21 -0.80 6.65
CA SER A 182 -11.96 0.56 6.15
C SER A 182 -11.91 0.55 4.63
N GLU A 183 -12.15 1.71 4.02
CA GLU A 183 -11.74 1.91 2.63
C GLU A 183 -10.23 1.65 2.50
N PRO A 184 -9.79 0.96 1.42
CA PRO A 184 -8.39 0.64 1.26
C PRO A 184 -7.57 1.90 0.99
N LYS A 185 -6.38 1.97 1.60
CA LYS A 185 -5.37 3.01 1.33
C LYS A 185 -4.12 2.38 0.75
N PHE A 186 -3.49 3.09 -0.17
CA PHE A 186 -2.34 2.59 -0.92
C PHE A 186 -1.08 3.35 -0.54
N VAL A 187 0.03 2.61 -0.49
CA VAL A 187 1.37 3.15 -0.59
C VAL A 187 1.91 2.83 -1.98
N TRP A 188 2.62 3.77 -2.58
CA TRP A 188 3.06 3.72 -3.97
C TRP A 188 4.58 3.65 -4.07
N SER A 189 5.07 2.85 -5.00
CA SER A 189 6.49 2.81 -5.37
C SER A 189 6.65 3.28 -6.81
N ALA A 190 7.59 4.20 -7.06
CA ALA A 190 7.93 4.59 -8.43
C ALA A 190 8.82 3.54 -9.14
N ASP A 191 9.40 2.61 -8.37
CA ASP A 191 10.35 1.62 -8.87
C ASP A 191 9.62 0.44 -9.55
N PRO A 192 9.85 0.21 -10.87
CA PRO A 192 9.27 -0.93 -11.57
C PRO A 192 9.85 -2.26 -11.06
N HIS A 193 9.06 -3.33 -11.13
CA HIS A 193 9.46 -4.68 -10.74
C HIS A 193 9.28 -5.66 -11.91
N PRO A 194 10.13 -6.71 -12.06
CA PRO A 194 10.04 -7.64 -13.19
C PRO A 194 8.67 -8.33 -13.34
N ALA A 195 8.00 -8.60 -12.22
CA ALA A 195 6.68 -9.23 -12.21
C ALA A 195 5.52 -8.28 -12.56
N ALA A 196 5.71 -6.96 -12.38
CA ALA A 196 4.64 -5.98 -12.58
C ALA A 196 5.25 -4.60 -12.82
N SER A 197 5.04 -4.05 -14.01
CA SER A 197 5.51 -2.72 -14.38
C SER A 197 4.41 -1.90 -15.06
N LEU A 198 4.53 -0.58 -14.94
CA LEU A 198 3.69 0.38 -15.65
C LEU A 198 4.61 1.38 -16.34
N SER A 199 4.42 1.55 -17.65
CA SER A 199 5.03 2.61 -18.44
C SER A 199 3.97 3.54 -19.04
N VAL A 200 4.40 4.77 -19.34
CA VAL A 200 3.54 5.83 -19.88
C VAL A 200 4.07 6.26 -21.24
N SER A 201 3.16 6.53 -22.18
CA SER A 201 3.49 7.07 -23.50
C SER A 201 2.53 8.22 -23.84
N PRO A 202 3.03 9.44 -24.12
CA PRO A 202 4.43 9.87 -24.04
C PRO A 202 5.03 9.75 -22.63
N ASP A 203 6.34 9.47 -22.52
CA ASP A 203 7.05 9.31 -21.22
C ASP A 203 7.30 10.68 -20.57
N ARG A 204 6.23 11.27 -20.01
CA ARG A 204 6.28 12.54 -19.28
C ARG A 204 5.21 12.63 -18.20
N GLU A 205 5.51 13.34 -17.10
CA GLU A 205 4.58 13.47 -15.97
C GLU A 205 3.43 14.46 -16.27
N GLN A 206 3.70 15.47 -17.10
CA GLN A 206 2.73 16.51 -17.45
C GLN A 206 2.21 16.32 -18.88
N HIS A 207 0.90 16.48 -19.06
CA HIS A 207 0.25 16.45 -20.37
C HIS A 207 -0.77 17.57 -20.51
N PHE A 208 -1.15 17.86 -21.75
CA PHE A 208 -2.21 18.81 -22.04
C PHE A 208 -3.61 18.19 -21.93
N THR A 209 -4.60 19.00 -21.60
CA THR A 209 -6.00 18.62 -21.82
C THR A 209 -6.24 18.27 -23.30
N SER A 210 -7.06 17.25 -23.52
CA SER A 210 -7.39 16.66 -24.82
C SER A 210 -6.23 15.96 -25.54
N GLU A 211 -5.08 15.80 -24.87
CA GLU A 211 -4.00 14.93 -25.32
C GLU A 211 -4.31 13.46 -24.96
N SER A 212 -3.87 12.53 -25.81
CA SER A 212 -3.96 11.10 -25.51
C SER A 212 -2.73 10.64 -24.73
N VAL A 213 -2.98 9.96 -23.61
CA VAL A 213 -1.96 9.34 -22.77
C VAL A 213 -2.21 7.84 -22.74
N THR A 214 -1.19 7.05 -23.05
CA THR A 214 -1.27 5.58 -23.04
C THR A 214 -0.52 5.03 -21.84
N LEU A 215 -1.24 4.28 -21.00
CA LEU A 215 -0.67 3.50 -19.90
C LEU A 215 -0.51 2.04 -20.35
N ASN A 216 0.68 1.48 -20.16
CA ASN A 216 0.98 0.11 -20.57
C ASN A 216 1.45 -0.72 -19.38
N CYS A 217 0.71 -1.78 -19.08
CA CYS A 217 1.02 -2.72 -18.01
C CYS A 217 1.96 -3.83 -18.53
N GLY A 218 3.12 -3.98 -17.91
CA GLY A 218 4.08 -5.06 -18.17
C GLY A 218 4.03 -6.14 -17.09
N GLY A 219 4.30 -7.38 -17.50
CA GLY A 219 4.31 -8.58 -16.65
C GLY A 219 3.84 -9.80 -17.44
N ASN A 220 3.65 -10.94 -16.78
CA ASN A 220 3.16 -12.16 -17.42
C ASN A 220 1.64 -12.36 -17.25
N SER A 221 0.98 -11.51 -16.46
CA SER A 221 -0.47 -11.58 -16.30
C SER A 221 -1.20 -11.22 -17.60
N THR A 222 -2.28 -11.94 -17.89
CA THR A 222 -3.18 -11.67 -19.02
C THR A 222 -4.32 -10.72 -18.66
N GLU A 223 -4.52 -10.44 -17.38
CA GLU A 223 -5.67 -9.72 -16.84
C GLU A 223 -5.23 -8.50 -16.03
N TRP A 224 -4.62 -7.54 -16.71
CA TRP A 224 -4.23 -6.29 -16.10
C TRP A 224 -5.39 -5.31 -16.01
N ARG A 225 -5.42 -4.56 -14.91
CA ARG A 225 -6.29 -3.40 -14.74
C ARG A 225 -5.46 -2.18 -14.37
N VAL A 226 -5.69 -1.08 -15.08
CA VAL A 226 -5.18 0.22 -14.68
C VAL A 226 -6.07 0.81 -13.60
N MET A 227 -5.45 1.15 -12.47
CA MET A 227 -6.07 1.70 -11.29
C MET A 227 -5.66 3.15 -11.05
N THR A 228 -6.55 3.85 -10.36
CA THR A 228 -6.39 5.21 -9.88
C THR A 228 -7.33 5.41 -8.69
N PRO A 229 -7.06 6.34 -7.74
CA PRO A 229 -7.90 6.50 -6.55
C PRO A 229 -9.39 6.67 -6.87
N SER A 230 -9.74 7.39 -7.95
CA SER A 230 -11.14 7.60 -8.36
C SER A 230 -11.90 6.30 -8.68
N ARG A 231 -11.21 5.25 -9.15
CA ARG A 231 -11.83 3.93 -9.39
C ARG A 231 -12.17 3.20 -8.10
N ILE A 232 -11.46 3.48 -7.02
CA ILE A 232 -11.70 2.88 -5.70
C ILE A 232 -12.94 3.50 -5.06
N TYR A 233 -13.08 4.82 -5.14
CA TYR A 233 -14.13 5.57 -4.41
C TYR A 233 -15.43 5.76 -5.20
N ALA A 234 -15.54 5.23 -6.42
CA ALA A 234 -16.73 5.31 -7.29
C ALA A 234 -17.31 6.73 -7.47
N TRP A 235 -16.48 7.77 -7.38
CA TRP A 235 -16.92 9.13 -7.70
C TRP A 235 -17.22 9.19 -9.19
N SER A 236 -18.39 9.74 -9.55
CA SER A 236 -18.87 9.82 -10.92
C SER A 236 -17.92 10.65 -11.78
N SER A 237 -16.97 10.00 -12.44
CA SER A 237 -16.07 10.61 -13.42
C SER A 237 -16.68 10.68 -14.83
N LEU A 238 -17.99 10.42 -14.95
CA LEU A 238 -18.71 10.19 -16.22
C LEU A 238 -18.64 11.35 -17.24
N TYR A 239 -18.01 12.48 -16.92
CA TYR A 239 -17.92 13.65 -17.80
C TYR A 239 -16.52 14.30 -17.90
N SER A 240 -15.46 13.68 -17.36
CA SER A 240 -14.14 14.34 -17.24
C SER A 240 -13.03 13.76 -18.12
N TYR A 241 -13.14 12.52 -18.57
CA TYR A 241 -12.16 11.87 -19.44
C TYR A 241 -12.81 10.77 -20.28
N SER A 242 -12.17 10.38 -21.38
CA SER A 242 -12.50 9.16 -22.13
C SER A 242 -11.37 8.14 -21.98
N GLU A 243 -11.72 6.86 -22.08
CA GLU A 243 -10.79 5.77 -21.89
C GLU A 243 -11.10 4.62 -22.84
N LYS A 244 -10.05 4.01 -23.38
CA LYS A 244 -10.11 2.81 -24.21
C LYS A 244 -9.09 1.79 -23.73
N VAL A 245 -9.57 0.62 -23.32
CA VAL A 245 -8.74 -0.49 -22.86
C VAL A 245 -8.54 -1.49 -24.00
N ASN A 246 -7.30 -1.90 -24.24
CA ASN A 246 -6.92 -2.91 -25.23
C ASN A 246 -5.83 -3.83 -24.66
N GLY A 247 -6.26 -4.95 -24.08
CA GLY A 247 -5.36 -5.89 -23.39
C GLY A 247 -4.61 -5.17 -22.27
N PHE A 248 -3.29 -5.05 -22.42
CA PHE A 248 -2.38 -4.46 -21.46
C PHE A 248 -2.28 -2.93 -21.52
N THR A 249 -2.91 -2.33 -22.53
CA THR A 249 -2.84 -0.90 -22.78
C THR A 249 -4.15 -0.22 -22.43
N THR A 250 -4.06 0.96 -21.83
CA THR A 250 -5.17 1.85 -21.54
C THR A 250 -4.85 3.21 -22.09
N GLU A 251 -5.57 3.61 -23.13
CA GLU A 251 -5.51 4.94 -23.71
C GLU A 251 -6.52 5.84 -23.00
N MET A 252 -6.08 6.99 -22.51
CA MET A 252 -6.92 7.97 -21.82
C MET A 252 -6.81 9.36 -22.45
N ILE A 253 -7.93 10.09 -22.48
CA ILE A 253 -7.97 11.49 -22.89
C ILE A 253 -8.73 12.26 -21.83
N ALA A 254 -8.04 13.14 -21.12
CA ALA A 254 -8.64 13.99 -20.08
C ALA A 254 -9.07 15.34 -20.67
N TYR A 255 -10.31 15.75 -20.42
CA TYR A 255 -10.87 17.00 -20.93
C TYR A 255 -10.80 18.17 -19.93
N ARG A 256 -10.36 17.89 -18.70
CA ARG A 256 -10.23 18.85 -17.60
C ARG A 256 -8.88 18.67 -16.92
N PRO A 257 -8.31 19.73 -16.31
CA PRO A 257 -7.12 19.58 -15.50
C PRO A 257 -7.36 18.61 -14.34
N SER A 258 -6.38 17.76 -14.10
CA SER A 258 -6.45 16.74 -13.03
C SER A 258 -5.06 16.24 -12.70
N THR A 259 -4.82 15.92 -11.43
CA THR A 259 -3.64 15.17 -10.99
C THR A 259 -4.10 13.87 -10.38
N ALA A 260 -3.53 12.75 -10.83
CA ALA A 260 -3.85 11.45 -10.29
C ALA A 260 -2.66 10.49 -10.34
N VAL A 261 -2.63 9.59 -9.37
CA VAL A 261 -1.70 8.46 -9.36
C VAL A 261 -2.33 7.29 -10.12
N TYR A 262 -1.52 6.64 -10.95
CA TYR A 262 -1.90 5.46 -11.72
C TYR A 262 -0.97 4.30 -11.41
N TRP A 263 -1.52 3.08 -11.34
CA TRP A 263 -0.76 1.83 -11.25
C TRP A 263 -1.53 0.73 -11.96
N CYS A 264 -0.85 -0.35 -12.33
CA CYS A 264 -1.49 -1.57 -12.81
C CYS A 264 -1.66 -2.55 -11.65
N GLU A 265 -2.75 -3.31 -11.65
CA GLU A 265 -2.92 -4.44 -10.75
C GLU A 265 -3.46 -5.68 -11.48
N SER A 266 -3.04 -6.84 -11.01
CA SER A 266 -3.56 -8.14 -11.42
C SER A 266 -3.65 -9.08 -10.21
N GLU A 267 -4.52 -10.09 -10.30
CA GLU A 267 -4.65 -11.09 -9.24
C GLU A 267 -3.37 -11.95 -9.10
N SER A 268 -2.71 -12.27 -10.22
CA SER A 268 -1.54 -13.14 -10.26
C SER A 268 -0.23 -12.44 -9.85
N GLU A 269 -0.07 -11.17 -10.20
CA GLU A 269 1.22 -10.46 -10.04
C GLU A 269 1.12 -9.24 -9.11
N GLY A 270 -0.06 -8.97 -8.54
CA GLY A 270 -0.26 -7.87 -7.60
C GLY A 270 -0.17 -6.51 -8.28
N CYS A 271 0.38 -5.51 -7.59
CA CYS A 271 0.45 -4.13 -8.07
C CYS A 271 1.81 -3.81 -8.69
N SER A 272 1.81 -3.06 -9.81
CA SER A 272 3.02 -2.52 -10.43
C SER A 272 3.59 -1.31 -9.66
N ASN A 273 4.65 -0.71 -10.20
CA ASN A 273 4.98 0.67 -9.85
C ASN A 273 3.82 1.63 -10.15
N ALA A 274 3.87 2.77 -9.51
CA ALA A 274 2.90 3.83 -9.68
C ALA A 274 3.56 5.06 -10.27
N VAL A 275 2.76 5.83 -11.01
CA VAL A 275 3.17 7.05 -11.67
C VAL A 275 2.21 8.18 -11.31
N ASN A 276 2.74 9.38 -11.16
CA ASN A 276 1.92 10.58 -11.03
C ASN A 276 1.76 11.18 -12.42
N ILE A 277 0.53 11.50 -12.81
CA ILE A 277 0.23 12.18 -14.08
C ILE A 277 -0.60 13.41 -13.78
N THR A 278 -0.16 14.53 -14.33
CA THR A 278 -0.87 15.81 -14.21
C THR A 278 -1.28 16.33 -15.59
N ILE A 279 -2.55 16.66 -15.71
CA ILE A 279 -3.17 17.24 -16.90
C ILE A 279 -3.34 18.73 -16.68
N HIS A 280 -2.84 19.54 -17.62
CA HIS A 280 -2.90 21.00 -17.58
C HIS A 280 -3.71 21.57 -18.75
N ASP A 281 -4.48 22.62 -18.48
CA ASP A 281 -5.18 23.42 -19.50
C ASP A 281 -4.31 24.50 -20.13
N GLY A 282 -3.18 24.84 -19.49
CA GLY A 282 -2.22 25.80 -20.00
C GLY A 282 -1.61 25.43 -21.37
N ASP A 283 -0.84 26.38 -21.89
CA ASP A 283 -0.18 26.25 -23.21
C ASP A 283 1.29 25.82 -23.12
N LEU A 284 1.82 25.66 -21.90
CA LEU A 284 3.23 25.39 -21.64
C LEU A 284 3.37 24.34 -20.54
N ILE A 285 4.11 23.27 -20.83
CA ILE A 285 4.42 22.19 -19.87
C ILE A 285 5.92 21.90 -19.85
N LEU A 286 6.38 21.35 -18.73
CA LEU A 286 7.70 20.71 -18.66
C LEU A 286 7.57 19.25 -19.09
N VAL A 287 8.45 18.81 -19.98
CA VAL A 287 8.62 17.41 -20.34
C VAL A 287 9.70 16.82 -19.44
N SER A 288 9.29 16.17 -18.36
CA SER A 288 10.16 15.43 -17.44
C SER A 288 9.73 13.97 -17.37
N PRO A 289 10.67 13.01 -17.30
CA PRO A 289 10.35 11.58 -17.29
C PRO A 289 9.46 11.20 -16.11
N VAL A 290 8.61 10.18 -16.30
CA VAL A 290 7.67 9.74 -15.25
C VAL A 290 8.33 8.87 -14.19
N HIS A 291 9.44 8.24 -14.56
CA HIS A 291 10.21 7.36 -13.68
C HIS A 291 11.46 8.04 -13.14
N PRO A 292 11.92 7.69 -11.93
CA PRO A 292 13.21 8.12 -11.41
C PRO A 292 14.35 7.75 -12.36
N VAL A 293 15.28 8.67 -12.58
CA VAL A 293 16.45 8.47 -13.44
C VAL A 293 17.55 7.79 -12.63
N ASN A 294 18.23 6.78 -13.16
CA ASN A 294 19.36 6.20 -12.44
C ASN A 294 20.57 7.13 -12.47
N GLU A 295 21.32 7.15 -11.39
CA GLU A 295 22.59 7.86 -11.33
C GLU A 295 23.56 7.38 -12.43
N GLY A 296 24.12 8.33 -13.17
CA GLY A 296 24.97 8.11 -14.33
C GLY A 296 24.23 8.05 -15.67
N ASP A 297 22.91 7.82 -15.67
CA ASP A 297 22.14 7.79 -16.92
C ASP A 297 21.92 9.21 -17.47
N PRO A 298 21.89 9.40 -18.80
CA PRO A 298 21.55 10.67 -19.41
C PRO A 298 20.04 10.94 -19.29
N VAL A 299 19.67 12.18 -18.96
CA VAL A 299 18.28 12.64 -19.00
C VAL A 299 18.18 13.94 -19.78
N THR A 300 17.14 14.07 -20.60
CA THR A 300 16.82 15.30 -21.31
C THR A 300 15.46 15.80 -20.86
N LEU A 301 15.45 16.98 -20.25
CA LEU A 301 14.22 17.69 -19.93
C LEU A 301 13.83 18.54 -21.14
N GLY A 302 12.57 18.48 -21.52
CA GLY A 302 12.01 19.30 -22.58
C GLY A 302 11.09 20.38 -22.01
N CYS A 303 10.79 21.37 -22.83
CA CYS A 303 9.70 22.29 -22.64
C CYS A 303 8.83 22.20 -23.88
N GLU A 304 7.52 22.13 -23.71
CA GLU A 304 6.60 21.93 -24.83
C GLU A 304 5.52 23.01 -24.81
N LEU A 305 5.33 23.67 -25.97
CA LEU A 305 4.16 24.50 -26.21
C LEU A 305 3.07 23.70 -26.89
N ARG A 306 1.83 23.95 -26.49
CA ARG A 306 0.64 23.42 -27.17
C ARG A 306 0.60 23.80 -28.66
N THR A 307 1.13 24.97 -29.03
CA THR A 307 1.20 25.47 -30.41
C THR A 307 2.43 24.97 -31.19
N GLY A 308 3.27 24.14 -30.57
CA GLY A 308 4.48 23.57 -31.18
C GLY A 308 5.74 24.42 -30.92
N ASN A 309 6.04 25.37 -31.81
CA ASN A 309 7.38 25.97 -31.85
C ASN A 309 7.54 27.22 -30.97
N PHE A 310 8.71 27.33 -30.35
CA PHE A 310 9.17 28.54 -29.66
C PHE A 310 9.65 29.61 -30.63
N THR A 311 9.29 30.88 -30.38
CA THR A 311 9.76 32.03 -31.17
C THR A 311 10.95 32.77 -30.52
N SER A 312 11.29 32.41 -29.29
CA SER A 312 12.39 32.98 -28.50
C SER A 312 12.99 31.91 -27.58
N THR A 313 14.07 32.26 -26.88
CA THR A 313 14.70 31.37 -25.90
C THR A 313 13.74 30.94 -24.80
N VAL A 314 13.96 29.73 -24.30
CA VAL A 314 13.29 29.11 -23.16
C VAL A 314 14.27 29.06 -22.00
N GLY A 315 13.85 29.53 -20.83
CA GLY A 315 14.63 29.45 -19.60
C GLY A 315 14.24 28.23 -18.78
N PHE A 316 15.20 27.40 -18.38
CA PHE A 316 15.01 26.30 -17.45
C PHE A 316 15.43 26.72 -16.05
N TYR A 317 14.59 26.39 -15.07
CA TYR A 317 14.80 26.70 -13.67
C TYR A 317 14.82 25.42 -12.85
N LYS A 318 15.72 25.36 -11.88
CA LYS A 318 15.78 24.33 -10.85
C LYS A 318 15.69 24.99 -9.48
N ASN A 319 14.73 24.57 -8.65
CA ASN A 319 14.47 25.16 -7.32
C ASN A 319 14.41 26.70 -7.40
N ASP A 320 13.69 27.20 -8.41
CA ASP A 320 13.51 28.61 -8.75
C ASP A 320 14.76 29.40 -9.14
N LYS A 321 15.89 28.72 -9.38
CA LYS A 321 17.10 29.32 -9.93
C LYS A 321 17.23 28.98 -11.41
N LEU A 322 17.47 30.00 -12.23
CA LEU A 322 17.74 29.82 -13.66
C LEU A 322 19.04 29.02 -13.82
N ILE A 323 18.96 27.89 -14.53
CA ILE A 323 20.11 27.02 -14.80
C ILE A 323 20.59 27.14 -16.25
N GLN A 324 19.68 27.31 -17.21
CA GLN A 324 20.06 27.39 -18.63
C GLN A 324 19.00 28.11 -19.47
N ASN A 325 19.44 28.85 -20.49
CA ASN A 325 18.58 29.34 -21.57
C ASN A 325 18.90 28.57 -22.86
N THR A 326 17.88 28.13 -23.58
CA THR A 326 18.02 27.31 -24.80
C THR A 326 17.05 27.76 -25.88
N VAL A 327 17.45 27.63 -27.15
CA VAL A 327 16.57 27.91 -28.30
C VAL A 327 15.74 26.68 -28.67
N ARG A 328 16.27 25.47 -28.40
CA ARG A 328 15.60 24.20 -28.76
C ARG A 328 14.51 23.79 -27.78
N GLY A 329 14.40 24.46 -26.62
CA GLY A 329 13.47 24.05 -25.56
C GLY A 329 13.89 22.76 -24.86
N GLU A 330 15.16 22.38 -24.94
CA GLU A 330 15.71 21.16 -24.32
C GLU A 330 16.89 21.48 -23.40
N LEU A 331 16.95 20.77 -22.28
CA LEU A 331 18.01 20.77 -21.28
C LEU A 331 18.54 19.33 -21.14
N SER A 332 19.81 19.11 -21.49
CA SER A 332 20.45 17.81 -21.41
C SER A 332 21.34 17.71 -20.18
N ILE A 333 21.11 16.69 -19.36
CA ILE A 333 21.95 16.28 -18.23
C ILE A 333 22.62 14.97 -18.66
N PRO A 334 23.90 14.99 -19.07
CA PRO A 334 24.54 13.84 -19.71
C PRO A 334 24.82 12.68 -18.76
N ALA A 335 24.96 12.96 -17.45
CA ALA A 335 25.13 11.97 -16.41
C ALA A 335 24.44 12.47 -15.15
N ALA A 336 23.26 11.92 -14.83
CA ALA A 336 22.48 12.32 -13.67
C ALA A 336 23.21 12.01 -12.36
N SER A 337 23.14 12.92 -11.40
CA SER A 337 23.74 12.80 -10.07
C SER A 337 22.72 13.14 -8.99
N ALA A 338 23.01 12.82 -7.72
CA ALA A 338 22.18 13.25 -6.60
C ALA A 338 21.97 14.78 -6.55
N SER A 339 22.92 15.57 -7.10
CA SER A 339 22.80 17.01 -7.17
C SER A 339 21.82 17.51 -8.24
N ASP A 340 21.39 16.64 -9.16
CA ASP A 340 20.43 16.91 -10.23
C ASP A 340 18.97 16.68 -9.78
N GLU A 341 18.74 16.06 -8.63
CA GLU A 341 17.40 15.95 -8.05
C GLU A 341 16.82 17.32 -7.66
N GLY A 342 15.52 17.54 -7.89
CA GLY A 342 14.81 18.75 -7.46
C GLY A 342 13.58 19.11 -8.29
N PHE A 343 13.01 20.29 -8.00
CA PHE A 343 11.87 20.83 -8.75
C PHE A 343 12.35 21.62 -9.97
N TYR A 344 11.89 21.20 -11.14
CA TYR A 344 12.19 21.85 -12.42
C TYR A 344 10.95 22.55 -12.98
N ARG A 345 11.16 23.65 -13.69
CA ARG A 345 10.15 24.29 -14.56
C ARG A 345 10.84 24.98 -15.74
N CYS A 346 10.12 25.16 -16.83
CA CYS A 346 10.58 26.00 -17.93
C CYS A 346 9.76 27.29 -18.02
N GLU A 347 10.32 28.31 -18.67
CA GLU A 347 9.69 29.60 -18.85
C GLU A 347 9.92 30.10 -20.26
N HIS A 348 8.85 30.60 -20.88
CA HIS A 348 8.88 31.16 -22.22
C HIS A 348 8.00 32.40 -22.29
N SER A 349 8.54 33.50 -22.82
CA SER A 349 7.82 34.77 -23.01
C SER A 349 7.08 35.27 -21.75
N GLY A 350 7.69 35.11 -20.58
CA GLY A 350 7.12 35.53 -19.29
C GLY A 350 6.05 34.60 -18.69
N LYS A 351 5.76 33.46 -19.33
CA LYS A 351 4.90 32.39 -18.78
C LYS A 351 5.76 31.22 -18.31
N ALA A 352 5.51 30.74 -17.10
CA ALA A 352 6.17 29.58 -16.53
C ALA A 352 5.30 28.32 -16.66
N SER A 353 5.94 27.17 -16.92
CA SER A 353 5.30 25.87 -16.82
C SER A 353 5.03 25.52 -15.35
N PRO A 354 4.11 24.58 -15.09
CA PRO A 354 4.03 23.89 -13.81
C PRO A 354 5.37 23.23 -13.45
N GLN A 355 5.65 23.13 -12.15
CA GLN A 355 6.85 22.47 -11.64
C GLN A 355 6.68 20.94 -11.62
N SER A 356 7.75 20.20 -11.92
CA SER A 356 7.82 18.74 -11.80
C SER A 356 9.04 18.35 -10.97
N TRP A 357 8.90 17.30 -10.16
CA TRP A 357 10.02 16.77 -9.38
C TRP A 357 10.79 15.74 -10.21
N VAL A 358 12.06 16.01 -10.48
CA VAL A 358 12.95 15.04 -11.13
C VAL A 358 13.72 14.30 -10.04
N ALA A 359 13.41 13.02 -9.86
CA ALA A 359 14.07 12.16 -8.87
C ALA A 359 15.29 11.45 -9.48
N VAL A 360 16.37 11.35 -8.70
CA VAL A 360 17.57 10.59 -9.10
C VAL A 360 17.76 9.42 -8.15
N LYS A 361 17.73 8.21 -8.71
CA LYS A 361 17.92 6.98 -7.96
C LYS A 361 19.40 6.64 -7.92
N ALA A 362 19.95 6.53 -6.71
CA ALA A 362 21.31 6.02 -6.50
C ALA A 362 21.44 4.65 -7.15
N SER A 363 22.51 4.46 -7.92
CA SER A 363 22.83 3.14 -8.45
C SER A 363 23.04 2.21 -7.25
N SER A 364 22.18 1.21 -7.09
CA SER A 364 22.41 0.17 -6.10
C SER A 364 23.60 -0.65 -6.58
N SER A 365 24.80 -0.18 -6.27
CA SER A 365 26.01 -0.97 -6.34
C SER A 365 25.96 -2.01 -5.22
N SER A 366 24.98 -2.93 -5.29
CA SER A 366 25.17 -4.24 -4.70
C SER A 366 26.35 -4.82 -5.46
N LEU A 367 27.50 -4.97 -4.78
CA LEU A 367 28.55 -5.85 -5.26
C LEU A 367 27.86 -7.12 -5.78
N PRO A 368 28.17 -7.59 -7.00
CA PRO A 368 27.56 -8.79 -7.55
C PRO A 368 27.50 -9.86 -6.45
N GLU A 369 26.37 -10.52 -6.24
CA GLU A 369 26.27 -11.55 -5.20
C GLU A 369 27.39 -12.60 -5.35
N SER A 370 27.88 -12.80 -6.58
CA SER A 370 29.07 -13.59 -6.93
C SER A 370 30.38 -13.10 -6.31
N LEU A 371 30.57 -11.79 -6.12
CA LEU A 371 31.73 -11.18 -5.46
C LEU A 371 31.68 -11.39 -3.94
N ILE A 372 30.49 -11.28 -3.33
CA ILE A 372 30.28 -11.57 -1.90
C ILE A 372 30.48 -13.07 -1.63
N ILE A 373 29.87 -13.93 -2.46
CA ILE A 373 30.06 -15.38 -2.39
C ILE A 373 31.53 -15.74 -2.63
N GLY A 374 32.18 -15.10 -3.60
CA GLY A 374 33.61 -15.30 -3.90
C GLY A 374 34.52 -14.94 -2.73
N LEU A 375 34.25 -13.84 -2.03
CA LEU A 375 35.00 -13.43 -0.83
C LEU A 375 34.80 -14.40 0.33
N VAL A 376 33.57 -14.87 0.56
CA VAL A 376 33.25 -15.83 1.64
C VAL A 376 33.88 -17.19 1.35
N VAL A 377 33.75 -17.71 0.13
CA VAL A 377 34.35 -18.99 -0.29
C VAL A 377 35.87 -18.90 -0.25
N GLY A 378 36.45 -17.79 -0.73
CA GLY A 378 37.88 -17.52 -0.65
C GLY A 378 38.38 -17.54 0.80
N PHE A 379 37.69 -16.84 1.70
CA PHE A 379 38.02 -16.85 3.12
C PHE A 379 37.97 -18.26 3.73
N LEU A 380 36.90 -19.03 3.47
CA LEU A 380 36.78 -20.41 3.96
C LEU A 380 37.90 -21.33 3.43
N LEU A 381 38.27 -21.21 2.16
CA LEU A 381 39.36 -21.98 1.56
C LEU A 381 40.72 -21.62 2.18
N THR A 382 40.97 -20.33 2.45
CA THR A 382 42.21 -19.91 3.12
C THR A 382 42.30 -20.45 4.54
N VAL A 383 41.20 -20.41 5.31
CA VAL A 383 41.14 -20.98 6.67
C VAL A 383 41.39 -22.49 6.63
N LEU A 384 40.75 -23.21 5.71
CA LEU A 384 40.99 -24.64 5.51
C LEU A 384 42.46 -24.94 5.16
N LEU A 385 43.07 -24.14 4.29
CA LEU A 385 44.47 -24.31 3.91
C LEU A 385 45.41 -24.08 5.10
N VAL A 386 45.15 -23.07 5.93
CA VAL A 386 45.90 -22.83 7.17
C VAL A 386 45.76 -23.99 8.15
N ILE A 387 44.55 -24.55 8.30
CA ILE A 387 44.31 -25.72 9.15
C ILE A 387 45.09 -26.94 8.63
N VAL A 388 45.04 -27.20 7.31
CA VAL A 388 45.79 -28.31 6.69
C VAL A 388 47.29 -28.13 6.88
N LEU A 389 47.82 -26.92 6.67
CA LEU A 389 49.23 -26.61 6.90
C LEU A 389 49.61 -26.78 8.37
N ALA A 390 48.75 -26.39 9.32
CA ALA A 390 48.97 -26.61 10.75
C ALA A 390 49.00 -28.11 11.10
N ILE A 391 48.10 -28.91 10.53
CA ILE A 391 48.07 -30.37 10.72
C ILE A 391 49.33 -31.01 10.12
N LEU A 392 49.74 -30.62 8.91
CA LEU A 392 50.95 -31.11 8.26
C LEU A 392 52.21 -30.76 9.06
N ARG A 393 52.28 -29.53 9.60
CA ARG A 393 53.39 -29.10 10.46
C ARG A 393 53.44 -29.90 11.77
N ASN A 394 52.29 -30.21 12.35
CA ASN A 394 52.17 -31.05 13.54
C ASN A 394 52.60 -32.51 13.24
N ARG A 395 52.19 -33.07 12.10
CA ARG A 395 52.62 -34.41 11.64
C ARG A 395 54.12 -34.49 11.38
N LEU A 396 54.71 -33.47 10.73
CA LEU A 396 56.17 -33.38 10.51
C LEU A 396 56.94 -33.25 11.82
N SER A 397 56.42 -32.50 12.80
CA SER A 397 57.02 -32.44 14.14
C SER A 397 56.92 -33.75 14.92
N GLN A 398 55.94 -34.60 14.62
CA GLN A 398 55.83 -35.95 15.19
C GLN A 398 56.78 -36.95 14.51
N CYS A 399 57.01 -36.84 13.19
CA CYS A 399 58.01 -37.68 12.50
C CYS A 399 59.44 -37.39 12.95
N HIS A 400 59.79 -36.12 13.22
CA HIS A 400 61.11 -35.78 13.74
C HIS A 400 61.35 -36.32 15.18
N ARG A 401 60.29 -36.72 15.89
CA ARG A 401 60.36 -37.27 17.25
C ARG A 401 60.45 -38.80 17.29
N SER A 402 60.29 -39.51 16.16
CA SER A 402 60.36 -40.99 16.13
C SER A 402 61.71 -41.56 15.67
N GLU A 403 62.70 -40.73 15.30
CA GLU A 403 64.05 -41.17 14.90
C GLU A 403 65.10 -41.08 16.04
N THR A 404 64.71 -40.67 17.25
CA THR A 404 65.61 -40.64 18.42
C THR A 404 65.02 -41.48 19.54
N SER A 405 65.07 -42.80 19.38
CA SER A 405 64.81 -43.76 20.46
C SER A 405 65.73 -44.97 20.30
N GLY A 406 66.96 -44.81 20.78
CA GLY A 406 67.93 -45.88 20.95
C GLY A 406 68.86 -45.55 22.11
N THR A 407 68.78 -46.39 23.15
CA THR A 407 69.69 -46.51 24.31
C THR A 407 69.41 -45.66 25.56
N ALA A 408 69.12 -46.35 26.65
CA ALA A 408 69.06 -45.92 28.04
C ALA A 408 70.06 -46.79 28.86
N PRO A 409 70.24 -46.64 30.18
CA PRO A 409 70.08 -45.48 31.08
C PRO A 409 71.35 -45.23 31.94
N HIS A 410 71.42 -44.11 32.68
CA HIS A 410 71.79 -44.08 34.11
C HIS A 410 71.79 -42.65 34.70
N GLN A 411 71.20 -42.53 35.90
CA GLN A 411 71.46 -41.63 37.07
C GLN A 411 71.92 -40.18 36.80
N GLN A 412 71.37 -39.13 37.43
CA GLN A 412 71.27 -38.92 38.88
C GLN A 412 70.37 -37.70 39.18
N VAL A 413 69.93 -37.63 40.43
CA VAL A 413 69.02 -36.66 41.06
C VAL A 413 69.63 -35.25 41.16
N GLU A 414 68.78 -34.20 41.07
CA GLU A 414 68.59 -33.05 42.01
C GLU A 414 68.24 -31.71 41.30
N THR A 415 67.16 -31.07 41.79
CA THR A 415 66.60 -29.75 41.42
C THR A 415 67.44 -28.56 41.94
N PRO A 416 67.32 -27.33 41.39
CA PRO A 416 66.64 -26.27 42.17
C PRO A 416 65.96 -25.10 41.39
N ASN A 417 65.19 -24.35 42.18
CA ASN A 417 64.52 -23.05 41.99
C ASN A 417 65.39 -21.86 41.51
N GLN A 418 64.75 -20.81 40.97
CA GLN A 418 64.75 -19.38 41.40
C GLN A 418 64.40 -18.43 40.22
N ILE A 419 63.26 -17.73 40.19
CA ILE A 419 62.91 -16.41 40.77
C ILE A 419 63.89 -15.25 40.41
N TYR A 420 63.48 -14.25 39.61
CA TYR A 420 63.01 -12.90 40.04
C TYR A 420 62.86 -11.87 38.89
N SER A 421 61.78 -11.07 38.99
CA SER A 421 61.57 -9.65 38.52
C SER A 421 61.62 -9.31 37.03
N SER A 422 60.82 -8.39 36.46
CA SER A 422 59.77 -7.48 36.98
C SER A 422 59.16 -6.66 35.83
N LEU A 423 57.94 -6.14 36.06
CA LEU A 423 57.37 -4.86 35.57
C LEU A 423 56.88 -4.75 34.11
N LEU A 424 55.54 -4.72 33.92
CA LEU A 424 54.74 -3.52 33.59
C LEU A 424 53.31 -3.92 33.19
N GLN A 425 52.31 -3.38 33.90
CA GLN A 425 50.89 -3.49 33.56
C GLN A 425 50.23 -2.13 33.82
N GLY A 426 49.56 -1.59 32.79
CA GLY A 426 48.76 -0.38 32.85
C GLY A 426 47.44 -0.61 32.11
N GLN A 427 46.33 -0.48 32.85
CA GLN A 427 44.94 -0.65 32.43
C GLN A 427 44.39 0.61 31.72
N SER A 428 43.29 0.44 30.98
CA SER A 428 42.03 1.14 31.30
C SER A 428 40.86 0.64 30.44
N SER A 429 39.72 0.39 31.11
CA SER A 429 38.41 0.02 30.60
C SER A 429 37.40 1.16 30.79
N LEU A 430 36.32 1.19 30.00
CA LEU A 430 35.16 2.06 30.18
C LEU A 430 33.88 1.21 30.28
N LYS A 431 33.09 1.46 31.33
CA LYS A 431 31.70 1.00 31.54
C LYS A 431 30.76 2.17 31.28
N PHE A 432 29.56 1.89 30.78
CA PHE A 432 28.41 2.80 30.84
C PHE A 432 27.34 2.21 31.76
N GLN A 433 26.75 3.08 32.56
CA GLN A 433 25.40 3.01 33.08
C GLN A 433 24.68 4.27 32.61
#